data_AF-A0A925F1W0-F1
#
_entry.id   AF-A0A925F1W0-F1
#
_cell.length_a   1.000
_cell.length_b   1.000
_cell.length_c   1.000
_cell.angle_alpha   90.00
_cell.angle_beta   90.00
_cell.angle_gamma   90.00
#
_symmetry.space_group_name_H-M   'P 1'
#
loop_
_entity.id
_entity.type
_entity.pdbx_description
1 polymer ?
#
loop_
_entity_poly.entity_id
_entity_poly.type
_entity_poly.pdbx_seq_one_letter_code
_entity_poly.pdbx_strand_id
1 'polypeptide(L)'
;LKKEFGGDIETGFSSIFWNTSWTNGQAPHTLGILCNPKHPALKEFPTQYFSNWQWWDAMSHSNSIIMDSLSKNLQPIVRVIDDWVTARPLGLLFECKAGKGKLLVSGIDLISNNDKRGEARQLQYSLEKYMSSGSFNPAVTIAVDTIRRMIN
;
A
#
# COMPACT_ATOMS: atom_id res chain seq x y z
N LEU A 1 -1.66 9.06 -8.48
CA LEU A 1 -0.36 9.16 -7.79
C LEU A 1 0.66 9.70 -8.79
N LYS A 2 1.49 10.67 -8.44
CA LYS A 2 2.55 11.16 -9.35
C LYS A 2 3.72 10.17 -9.45
N LYS A 3 4.49 10.27 -10.53
CA LYS A 3 5.66 9.40 -10.81
C LYS A 3 6.70 9.45 -9.70
N GLU A 4 7.03 10.62 -9.15
CA GLU A 4 8.04 10.70 -8.07
C GLU A 4 7.62 10.00 -6.76
N PHE A 5 6.34 9.67 -6.62
CA PHE A 5 5.80 8.90 -5.50
C PHE A 5 5.48 7.43 -5.85
N GLY A 6 5.79 6.96 -7.07
CA GLY A 6 5.57 5.57 -7.51
C GLY A 6 4.37 5.36 -8.44
N GLY A 7 3.76 6.42 -8.96
CA GLY A 7 2.57 6.34 -9.82
C GLY A 7 2.75 5.66 -11.18
N ASP A 8 3.98 5.34 -11.57
CA ASP A 8 4.33 4.60 -12.79
C ASP A 8 4.84 3.17 -12.51
N ILE A 9 4.76 2.71 -11.26
CA ILE A 9 5.12 1.35 -10.87
C ILE A 9 3.89 0.46 -11.05
N GLU A 10 3.93 -0.42 -12.04
CA GLU A 10 2.81 -1.30 -12.36
C GLU A 10 2.77 -2.49 -11.40
N THR A 11 1.90 -2.42 -10.39
CA THR A 11 1.68 -3.51 -9.44
C THR A 11 0.79 -4.59 -10.02
N GLY A 12 1.01 -5.84 -9.60
CA GLY A 12 0.07 -6.92 -9.89
C GLY A 12 0.07 -7.99 -8.81
N PHE A 13 -0.95 -8.85 -8.86
CA PHE A 13 -1.07 -9.97 -7.94
C PHE A 13 -0.01 -11.04 -8.20
N SER A 14 0.22 -11.38 -9.48
CA SER A 14 1.33 -12.27 -9.87
C SER A 14 2.67 -11.59 -9.63
N SER A 15 3.70 -12.36 -9.35
CA SER A 15 5.07 -11.86 -9.38
C SER A 15 5.50 -11.54 -10.81
N ILE A 16 6.57 -10.75 -10.94
CA ILE A 16 7.34 -10.59 -12.19
C ILE A 16 7.56 -11.95 -12.86
N PHE A 17 7.40 -12.00 -14.18
CA PHE A 17 7.83 -13.13 -14.99
C PHE A 17 9.31 -12.97 -15.40
N TRP A 18 10.16 -13.84 -14.87
CA TRP A 18 11.59 -13.98 -15.20
C TRP A 18 12.48 -12.75 -14.99
N ASN A 19 12.39 -11.72 -15.83
CA ASN A 19 13.16 -10.47 -15.70
C ASN A 19 12.56 -9.34 -16.55
N THR A 20 12.16 -8.24 -15.90
CA THR A 20 11.59 -7.05 -16.57
C THR A 20 12.55 -6.39 -17.57
N SER A 21 13.87 -6.50 -17.36
CA SER A 21 14.87 -5.95 -18.29
C SER A 21 14.89 -6.68 -19.64
N TRP A 22 14.49 -7.96 -19.67
CA TRP A 22 14.46 -8.78 -20.89
C TRP A 22 13.08 -8.82 -21.54
N THR A 23 12.04 -8.34 -20.84
CA THR A 23 10.66 -8.24 -21.33
C THR A 23 10.26 -6.80 -21.65
N ASN A 24 11.24 -5.89 -21.81
CA ASN A 24 11.01 -4.47 -22.08
C ASN A 24 10.07 -3.79 -21.06
N GLY A 25 10.23 -4.12 -19.77
CA GLY A 25 9.43 -3.55 -18.69
C GLY A 25 8.01 -4.12 -18.59
N GLN A 26 7.76 -5.36 -19.04
CA GLN A 26 6.44 -5.97 -18.94
C GLN A 26 5.94 -6.02 -17.48
N ALA A 27 4.72 -5.53 -17.25
CA ALA A 27 4.03 -5.63 -15.97
C ALA A 27 3.71 -7.09 -15.58
N PRO A 28 3.62 -7.39 -14.27
CA PRO A 28 3.85 -6.48 -13.14
C PRO A 28 5.33 -6.31 -12.81
N HIS A 29 5.67 -5.22 -12.10
CA HIS A 29 7.04 -4.88 -11.68
C HIS A 29 7.33 -5.27 -10.22
N THR A 30 6.45 -6.04 -9.58
CA THR A 30 6.54 -6.36 -8.15
C THR A 30 6.41 -7.86 -7.89
N LEU A 31 6.82 -8.30 -6.70
CA LEU A 31 6.90 -9.71 -6.30
C LEU A 31 5.84 -10.12 -5.26
N GLY A 32 4.84 -9.26 -5.03
CA GLY A 32 3.79 -9.45 -4.03
C GLY A 32 3.94 -8.55 -2.81
N ILE A 33 3.33 -8.95 -1.69
CA ILE A 33 3.28 -8.16 -0.46
C ILE A 33 3.94 -8.86 0.72
N LEU A 34 4.39 -8.05 1.67
CA LEU A 34 4.83 -8.46 3.01
C LEU A 34 4.08 -7.63 4.04
N CYS A 35 3.43 -8.27 5.01
CA CYS A 35 2.77 -7.57 6.10
C CYS A 35 2.86 -8.37 7.42
N ASN A 36 2.52 -7.72 8.54
CA ASN A 36 2.30 -8.41 9.80
C ASN A 36 0.79 -8.70 9.96
N PRO A 37 0.33 -9.97 9.90
CA PRO A 37 -1.09 -10.31 10.04
C PRO A 37 -1.69 -9.92 11.39
N LYS A 38 -0.84 -9.74 12.42
CA LYS A 38 -1.27 -9.31 13.76
C LYS A 38 -1.37 -7.79 13.89
N HIS A 39 -1.06 -7.03 12.84
CA HIS A 39 -1.19 -5.57 12.87
C HIS A 39 -2.67 -5.19 13.09
N PRO A 40 -3.01 -4.28 14.02
CA PRO A 40 -4.41 -3.94 14.32
C PRO A 40 -5.22 -3.49 13.10
N ALA A 41 -4.59 -2.79 12.15
CA ALA A 41 -5.19 -2.39 10.87
C ALA A 41 -5.72 -3.56 10.01
N LEU A 42 -5.15 -4.76 10.18
CA LEU A 42 -5.50 -5.96 9.40
C LEU A 42 -6.29 -6.97 10.23
N LYS A 43 -6.71 -6.61 11.46
CA LYS A 43 -7.35 -7.54 12.40
C LYS A 43 -8.63 -8.17 11.86
N GLU A 44 -9.40 -7.44 11.08
CA GLU A 44 -10.66 -7.91 10.50
C GLU A 44 -10.49 -8.33 9.02
N PHE A 45 -9.26 -8.34 8.51
CA PHE A 45 -8.98 -8.74 7.13
C PHE A 45 -8.24 -10.09 7.15
N PRO A 46 -8.79 -11.15 6.52
CA PRO A 46 -8.21 -12.48 6.59
C PRO A 46 -6.91 -12.54 5.78
N THR A 47 -5.75 -12.33 6.43
CA THR A 47 -4.46 -12.29 5.74
C THR A 47 -3.37 -13.14 6.40
N GLN A 48 -2.37 -13.49 5.58
CA GLN A 48 -1.09 -14.04 5.99
C GLN A 48 0.02 -12.99 5.77
N TYR A 49 1.25 -13.33 6.11
CA TYR A 49 2.38 -12.40 6.00
C TYR A 49 2.86 -12.20 4.55
N PHE A 50 2.24 -12.88 3.58
CA PHE A 50 2.55 -12.86 2.15
C PHE A 50 1.26 -12.79 1.30
N SER A 51 1.39 -12.54 0.00
CA SER A 51 0.26 -12.48 -0.94
C SER A 51 -0.51 -13.81 -1.03
N ASN A 52 -1.83 -13.73 -0.94
CA ASN A 52 -2.76 -14.84 -1.19
C ASN A 52 -4.07 -14.24 -1.74
N TRP A 53 -5.02 -15.06 -2.19
CA TRP A 53 -6.15 -14.65 -3.05
C TRP A 53 -6.97 -13.44 -2.56
N GLN A 54 -7.07 -13.21 -1.24
CA GLN A 54 -7.73 -12.02 -0.69
C GLN A 54 -7.07 -10.69 -1.13
N TRP A 55 -5.82 -10.72 -1.58
CA TRP A 55 -5.08 -9.55 -2.07
C TRP A 55 -5.25 -9.34 -3.58
N TRP A 56 -5.94 -10.23 -4.30
CA TRP A 56 -6.12 -10.13 -5.75
C TRP A 56 -6.68 -8.76 -6.15
N ASP A 57 -7.85 -8.41 -5.61
CA ASP A 57 -8.51 -7.15 -5.93
C ASP A 57 -7.65 -5.93 -5.55
N ALA A 58 -7.05 -5.95 -4.36
CA ALA A 58 -6.19 -4.88 -3.89
C ALA A 58 -4.98 -4.65 -4.82
N MET A 59 -4.30 -5.72 -5.22
CA MET A 59 -3.12 -5.64 -6.08
C MET A 59 -3.46 -5.30 -7.53
N SER A 60 -4.66 -5.61 -7.99
CA SER A 60 -5.17 -5.24 -9.32
C SER A 60 -5.66 -3.79 -9.40
N HIS A 61 -6.00 -3.18 -8.26
CA HIS A 61 -6.57 -1.83 -8.20
C HIS A 61 -5.76 -0.96 -7.23
N SER A 62 -4.44 -0.90 -7.41
CA SER A 62 -3.57 -0.09 -6.57
C SER A 62 -2.44 0.59 -7.32
N ASN A 63 -1.86 1.59 -6.66
CA ASN A 63 -0.54 2.12 -6.99
C ASN A 63 0.40 1.90 -5.80
N SER A 64 1.62 1.42 -6.06
CA SER A 64 2.67 1.37 -5.05
C SER A 64 3.18 2.77 -4.71
N ILE A 65 3.47 3.01 -3.44
CA ILE A 65 3.97 4.28 -2.94
C ILE A 65 5.45 4.13 -2.57
N ILE A 66 6.32 4.98 -3.12
CA ILE A 66 7.74 5.03 -2.75
C ILE A 66 7.87 5.68 -1.36
N MET A 67 8.14 4.89 -0.34
CA MET A 67 8.12 5.32 1.06
C MET A 67 9.18 6.37 1.37
N ASP A 68 10.36 6.27 0.77
CA ASP A 68 11.48 7.21 0.96
C ASP A 68 11.19 8.62 0.44
N SER A 69 10.26 8.76 -0.51
CA SER A 69 9.79 10.07 -0.99
C SER A 69 8.96 10.83 0.06
N LEU A 70 8.44 10.11 1.07
CA LEU A 70 7.62 10.65 2.14
C LEU A 70 8.42 10.91 3.41
N SER A 71 9.13 9.88 3.90
CA SER A 71 10.00 9.96 5.07
C SER A 71 10.78 8.65 5.25
N LYS A 72 12.09 8.75 5.52
CA LYS A 72 12.96 7.58 5.77
C LYS A 72 12.54 6.73 6.98
N ASN A 73 11.83 7.33 7.94
CA ASN A 73 11.39 6.65 9.16
C ASN A 73 10.00 6.01 9.01
N LEU A 74 9.32 6.24 7.89
CA LEU A 74 7.97 5.73 7.65
C LEU A 74 8.01 4.26 7.27
N GLN A 75 7.34 3.43 8.05
CA GLN A 75 7.19 2.01 7.75
C GLN A 75 5.78 1.73 7.21
N PRO A 76 5.65 0.96 6.12
CA PRO A 76 4.35 0.57 5.63
C PRO A 76 3.72 -0.50 6.53
N ILE A 77 2.39 -0.46 6.66
CA ILE A 77 1.58 -1.53 7.26
C ILE A 77 1.59 -2.75 6.32
N VAL A 78 1.50 -2.49 5.02
CA VAL A 78 1.61 -3.49 3.95
C VAL A 78 2.69 -3.03 2.99
N ARG A 79 3.81 -3.77 2.96
CA ARG A 79 4.93 -3.53 2.06
C ARG A 79 4.66 -4.23 0.74
N VAL A 80 4.96 -3.56 -0.37
CA VAL A 80 5.06 -4.21 -1.68
C VAL A 80 6.53 -4.55 -1.90
N ILE A 81 6.80 -5.77 -2.35
CA ILE A 81 8.16 -6.20 -2.67
C ILE A 81 8.42 -5.79 -4.12
N ASP A 82 9.36 -4.88 -4.32
CA ASP A 82 9.78 -4.43 -5.64
C ASP A 82 10.65 -5.47 -6.34
N ASP A 83 11.01 -5.21 -7.60
CA ASP A 83 12.00 -6.00 -8.32
C ASP A 83 13.40 -5.94 -7.68
N TRP A 84 14.24 -6.92 -8.01
CA TRP A 84 15.62 -7.02 -7.50
C TRP A 84 16.61 -6.05 -8.17
N VAL A 85 16.20 -5.34 -9.22
CA VAL A 85 17.07 -4.40 -9.97
C VAL A 85 17.04 -3.03 -9.31
N THR A 86 15.85 -2.54 -8.97
CA THR A 86 15.61 -1.22 -8.40
C THR A 86 15.40 -1.24 -6.90
N ALA A 87 14.83 -2.34 -6.37
CA ALA A 87 14.65 -2.59 -4.93
C ALA A 87 14.08 -1.38 -4.17
N ARG A 88 13.11 -0.65 -4.75
CA ARG A 88 12.57 0.57 -4.15
C ARG A 88 11.82 0.21 -2.86
N PRO A 89 11.84 1.07 -1.84
CA PRO A 89 11.09 0.84 -0.62
C PRO A 89 9.60 1.16 -0.87
N LEU A 90 8.84 0.17 -1.33
CA LEU A 90 7.44 0.34 -1.69
C LEU A 90 6.48 0.01 -0.55
N GLY A 91 5.41 0.80 -0.45
CA GLY A 91 4.31 0.57 0.48
C GLY A 91 2.95 0.66 -0.22
N LEU A 92 2.01 -0.11 0.29
CA LEU A 92 0.61 -0.12 -0.17
C LEU A 92 -0.31 0.59 0.82
N LEU A 93 -0.06 0.40 2.12
CA LEU A 93 -0.78 1.03 3.23
C LEU A 93 0.23 1.58 4.22
N PHE A 94 0.01 2.78 4.75
CA PHE A 94 0.78 3.32 5.85
C PHE A 94 -0.06 4.29 6.70
N GLU A 95 0.46 4.64 7.86
CA GLU A 95 -0.13 5.63 8.74
C GLU A 95 0.87 6.71 9.15
N CYS A 96 0.39 7.93 9.38
CA CYS A 96 1.22 9.05 9.80
C CYS A 96 0.40 10.11 10.57
N LYS A 97 1.10 11.01 11.25
CA LYS A 97 0.54 12.29 11.68
C LYS A 97 0.78 13.33 10.60
N ALA A 98 -0.19 14.21 10.39
CA ALA A 98 -0.05 15.37 9.51
C ALA A 98 -0.74 16.57 10.14
N GLY A 99 0.03 17.60 10.48
CA GLY A 99 -0.47 18.73 11.26
C GLY A 99 -1.01 18.27 12.63
N LYS A 100 -2.28 18.58 12.91
CA LYS A 100 -2.97 18.16 14.14
C LYS A 100 -3.72 16.83 14.00
N GLY A 101 -3.73 16.24 12.80
CA GLY A 101 -4.48 15.02 12.48
C GLY A 101 -3.61 13.76 12.39
N LYS A 102 -4.29 12.62 12.34
CA LYS A 102 -3.73 11.30 12.03
C LYS A 102 -4.33 10.85 10.70
N LEU A 103 -3.52 10.24 9.84
CA LEU A 103 -3.92 9.77 8.52
C LEU A 103 -3.56 8.30 8.39
N LEU A 104 -4.46 7.55 7.76
CA LEU A 104 -4.17 6.28 7.13
C LEU A 104 -4.25 6.51 5.62
N VAL A 105 -3.19 6.18 4.91
CA VAL A 105 -3.09 6.38 3.47
C VAL A 105 -3.12 5.01 2.80
N SER A 106 -3.97 4.90 1.79
CA SER A 106 -4.12 3.72 0.96
C SER A 106 -3.69 4.01 -0.48
N GLY A 107 -2.80 3.17 -1.01
CA GLY A 107 -2.52 3.07 -2.43
C GLY A 107 -3.55 2.22 -3.19
N ILE A 108 -4.43 1.51 -2.46
CA ILE A 108 -5.51 0.68 -3.00
C ILE A 108 -6.75 1.55 -3.20
N ASP A 109 -7.41 1.39 -4.34
CA ASP A 109 -8.76 1.91 -4.54
C ASP A 109 -9.76 1.09 -3.73
N LEU A 110 -10.23 1.64 -2.61
CA LEU A 110 -11.23 1.01 -1.74
C LEU A 110 -12.65 1.53 -1.99
N ILE A 111 -12.83 2.47 -2.92
CA ILE A 111 -14.05 3.27 -3.04
C ILE A 111 -14.84 2.88 -4.29
N SER A 112 -14.17 2.73 -5.43
CA SER A 112 -14.85 2.47 -6.71
C SER A 112 -15.47 1.07 -6.74
N ASN A 113 -16.77 0.99 -7.05
CA ASN A 113 -17.54 -0.26 -7.18
C ASN A 113 -17.38 -1.20 -5.96
N ASN A 114 -17.24 -0.62 -4.77
CA ASN A 114 -16.97 -1.35 -3.53
C ASN A 114 -18.07 -2.38 -3.19
N ASP A 115 -19.32 -2.11 -3.57
CA ASP A 115 -20.43 -3.05 -3.45
C ASP A 115 -20.21 -4.38 -4.20
N LYS A 116 -19.34 -4.37 -5.22
CA LYS A 116 -19.01 -5.53 -6.05
C LYS A 116 -17.64 -6.13 -5.74
N ARG A 117 -16.84 -5.51 -4.87
CA ARG A 117 -15.45 -5.86 -4.57
C ARG A 117 -15.35 -6.31 -3.12
N GLY A 118 -15.65 -7.58 -2.87
CA GLY A 118 -15.76 -8.16 -1.53
C GLY A 118 -14.47 -8.01 -0.71
N GLU A 119 -13.31 -8.21 -1.33
CA GLU A 119 -12.01 -8.07 -0.67
C GLU A 119 -11.73 -6.60 -0.29
N ALA A 120 -11.95 -5.65 -1.20
CA ALA A 120 -11.80 -4.22 -0.92
C ALA A 120 -12.73 -3.77 0.20
N ARG A 121 -14.00 -4.22 0.18
CA ARG A 121 -14.97 -3.90 1.22
C ARG A 121 -14.52 -4.40 2.59
N GLN A 122 -14.04 -5.64 2.67
CA GLN A 122 -13.57 -6.22 3.92
C GLN A 122 -12.30 -5.53 4.43
N LEU A 123 -11.38 -5.20 3.53
CA LEU A 123 -10.17 -4.46 3.88
C LEU A 123 -10.51 -3.06 4.40
N GLN A 124 -11.37 -2.32 3.70
CA GLN A 124 -11.84 -1.01 4.15
C GLN A 124 -12.47 -1.09 5.54
N TYR A 125 -13.35 -2.07 5.78
CA TYR A 125 -13.96 -2.28 7.09
C TYR A 125 -12.90 -2.46 8.19
N SER A 126 -11.86 -3.28 7.94
CA SER A 126 -10.76 -3.48 8.89
C SER A 126 -10.00 -2.17 9.18
N LEU A 127 -9.71 -1.39 8.15
CA LEU A 127 -8.99 -0.12 8.26
C LEU A 127 -9.81 0.95 9.01
N GLU A 128 -11.09 1.10 8.70
CA GLU A 128 -11.99 2.05 9.37
C GLU A 128 -12.19 1.70 10.85
N LYS A 129 -12.36 0.41 11.17
CA LYS A 129 -12.44 -0.07 12.54
C LYS A 129 -11.16 0.21 13.31
N TYR A 130 -10.00 0.03 12.66
CA TYR A 130 -8.71 0.38 13.24
C TYR A 130 -8.59 1.89 13.52
N MET A 131 -8.88 2.74 12.52
CA MET A 131 -8.83 4.19 12.65
C MET A 131 -9.76 4.74 13.75
N SER A 132 -10.88 4.05 13.99
CA SER A 132 -11.85 4.38 15.04
C SER A 132 -11.46 3.86 16.43
N SER A 133 -10.37 3.10 16.53
CA SER A 133 -9.91 2.49 17.78
C SER A 133 -8.81 3.31 18.47
N GLY A 134 -8.61 3.07 19.77
CA GLY A 134 -7.48 3.63 20.52
C GLY A 134 -6.11 3.13 20.04
N SER A 135 -6.06 2.05 19.24
CA SER A 135 -4.82 1.52 18.67
C SER A 135 -4.31 2.34 17.48
N PHE A 136 -5.12 3.23 16.90
CA PHE A 136 -4.68 4.12 15.83
C PHE A 136 -3.83 5.26 16.40
N ASN A 137 -2.53 5.03 16.46
CA ASN A 137 -1.57 5.96 17.07
C ASN A 137 -0.26 6.00 16.27
N PRO A 138 -0.28 6.56 15.05
CA PRO A 138 0.90 6.65 14.21
C PRO A 138 2.02 7.40 14.93
N ALA A 139 3.26 6.93 14.80
CA ALA A 139 4.42 7.55 15.45
C ALA A 139 5.08 8.64 14.58
N VAL A 140 5.06 8.46 13.26
CA VAL A 140 5.79 9.30 12.30
C VAL A 140 4.95 10.48 11.86
N THR A 141 5.52 11.68 11.91
CA THR A 141 4.90 12.90 11.39
C THR A 141 5.42 13.20 9.99
N ILE A 142 4.52 13.52 9.07
CA ILE A 142 4.82 13.95 7.70
C ILE A 142 4.28 15.37 7.51
N ALA A 143 5.02 16.22 6.83
CA ALA A 143 4.58 17.56 6.47
C ALA A 143 3.32 17.50 5.60
N VAL A 144 2.31 18.30 5.91
CA VAL A 144 1.04 18.35 5.16
C VAL A 144 1.30 18.63 3.67
N ASP A 145 2.27 19.47 3.35
CA ASP A 145 2.61 19.79 1.96
C ASP A 145 3.21 18.60 1.21
N THR A 146 3.93 17.69 1.88
CA THR A 146 4.38 16.43 1.26
C THR A 146 3.20 15.54 0.93
N ILE A 147 2.20 15.42 1.82
CA ILE A 147 0.97 14.67 1.54
C ILE A 147 0.20 15.30 0.36
N ARG A 148 0.11 16.64 0.30
CA ARG A 148 -0.54 17.33 -0.82
C ARG A 148 0.15 17.08 -2.16
N ARG A 149 1.49 17.15 -2.21
CA ARG A 149 2.28 16.87 -3.43
C ARG A 149 2.10 15.44 -3.95
N MET A 150 1.75 14.49 -3.07
CA MET A 150 1.50 13.11 -3.47
C MET A 150 0.15 12.95 -4.19
N ILE A 151 -0.86 13.75 -3.82
CA ILE A 151 -2.25 13.63 -4.29
C ILE A 151 -2.53 14.57 -5.48
N ASN A 152 -1.98 15.78 -5.44
CA ASN A 152 -2.09 16.82 -6.48
C ASN A 152 -0.87 16.80 -7.38
#